data_AF-A0A7K4CNU8-F1
#
_entry.id   AF-A0A7K4CNU8-F1
#
_cell.length_a   1.000
_cell.length_b   1.000
_cell.length_c   1.000
_cell.angle_alpha   90.00
_cell.angle_beta   90.00
_cell.angle_gamma   90.00
#
_symmetry.space_group_name_H-M   'P 1'
#
loop_
_entity.id
_entity.type
_entity.pdbx_description
1 polymer ?
#
loop_
_entity_poly.entity_id
_entity_poly.type
_entity_poly.pdbx_seq_one_letter_code
_entity_poly.pdbx_strand_id
1 'polypeptide(L)'
;MIAEACGYMPLEPMDITINGIMTASMTISGVYLALRAWKMKNIALAFLSAAMLSFFSTILVNIVFPPDMIFPRSVAAANYAIFLVLFTKHAFYKDKKSIFKIVSTTVVILRAVHFTEMNLLGFAAPSYIPITPSQLGWYYFHLVVLTSQLAIAFSWLGFAALNEHVAMKAETVEPWVRNRYLVIGTAYALFAIASLAYFIVPTDGLALGSPDAFLANVIIVPTVVAHSALSLLAWTMPGWFKRLLNAGKPSRAAPERQEIFEAVSKDVQDRAITTPELMNVIDYIGGKLASKLNKSPGAVKGLFLMAIDKELGELGLYTVNLSKLILVTNNSLKNLLMDIGIDGAEAIVADLARDLVKNQSLLLMMSI
;
A
#
# COMPACT_ATOMS: atom_id res chain seq x y z
N MET A 1 3.13 40.08 17.39
CA MET A 1 3.72 40.39 18.71
C MET A 1 4.00 39.17 19.59
N ILE A 2 3.16 38.10 19.65
CA ILE A 2 3.53 36.89 20.44
C ILE A 2 4.51 35.96 19.68
N ALA A 3 4.51 35.97 18.35
CA ALA A 3 5.43 35.15 17.54
C ALA A 3 6.91 35.58 17.60
N GLU A 4 7.21 36.86 17.87
CA GLU A 4 8.59 37.36 17.95
C GLU A 4 9.26 37.02 19.30
N ALA A 5 8.49 36.85 20.37
CA ALA A 5 9.05 36.57 21.69
C ALA A 5 9.57 35.12 21.86
N CYS A 6 9.19 34.21 20.96
CA CYS A 6 9.58 32.79 21.04
C CYS A 6 10.69 32.39 20.06
N GLY A 7 11.29 33.33 19.31
CA GLY A 7 12.39 33.01 18.38
C GLY A 7 12.03 31.99 17.30
N TYR A 8 10.74 31.83 16.99
CA TYR A 8 10.31 30.97 15.89
C TYR A 8 10.64 31.66 14.58
N MET A 9 11.68 31.18 13.90
CA MET A 9 11.84 31.50 12.49
C MET A 9 10.63 30.90 11.73
N PRO A 10 9.97 31.68 10.87
CA PRO A 10 8.93 31.15 10.00
C PRO A 10 9.52 30.03 9.15
N LEU A 11 8.86 28.87 9.10
CA LEU A 11 9.22 27.80 8.18
C LEU A 11 9.32 28.38 6.76
N GLU A 12 10.37 28.03 6.02
CA GLU A 12 10.50 28.52 4.66
C GLU A 12 9.30 28.04 3.82
N PRO A 13 8.77 28.88 2.91
CA PRO A 13 7.61 28.54 2.08
C PRO A 13 7.76 27.21 1.32
N MET A 14 9.01 26.85 0.97
CA MET A 14 9.35 25.62 0.27
C MET A 14 9.07 24.38 1.13
N ASP A 15 9.48 24.38 2.41
CA ASP A 15 9.26 23.27 3.33
C ASP A 15 7.77 23.05 3.60
N ILE A 16 7.00 24.14 3.72
CA ILE A 16 5.54 24.06 3.88
C ILE A 16 4.91 23.40 2.65
N THR A 17 5.37 23.75 1.45
CA THR A 17 4.81 23.23 0.20
C THR A 17 5.09 21.73 0.05
N ILE A 18 6.32 21.29 0.31
CA ILE A 18 6.72 19.88 0.12
C ILE A 18 6.09 18.99 1.17
N ASN A 19 6.17 19.38 2.44
CA ASN A 19 5.52 18.66 3.52
C ASN A 19 4.00 18.65 3.29
N GLY A 20 3.41 19.74 2.79
CA GLY A 20 2.01 19.81 2.41
C GLY A 20 1.62 18.80 1.32
N ILE A 21 2.37 18.76 0.20
CA ILE A 21 2.16 17.80 -0.90
C ILE A 21 2.29 16.36 -0.40
N MET A 22 3.36 16.07 0.34
CA MET A 22 3.60 14.73 0.87
C MET A 22 2.47 14.33 1.82
N THR A 23 2.12 15.19 2.78
CA THR A 23 1.04 14.96 3.73
C THR A 23 -0.29 14.73 3.03
N ALA A 24 -0.66 15.58 2.08
CA ALA A 24 -1.90 15.44 1.32
C ALA A 24 -1.93 14.09 0.57
N SER A 25 -0.84 13.73 -0.13
CA SER A 25 -0.74 12.48 -0.88
C SER A 25 -0.87 11.23 0.03
N MET A 26 -0.22 11.25 1.20
CA MET A 26 -0.23 10.15 2.16
C MET A 26 -1.59 10.05 2.86
N THR A 27 -2.21 11.18 3.22
CA THR A 27 -3.55 11.19 3.83
C THR A 27 -4.60 10.66 2.85
N ILE A 28 -4.61 11.14 1.59
CA ILE A 28 -5.54 10.66 0.56
C ILE A 28 -5.36 9.16 0.34
N SER A 29 -4.12 8.69 0.19
CA SER A 29 -3.81 7.27 0.03
C SER A 29 -4.22 6.46 1.27
N GLY A 30 -3.90 6.96 2.47
CA GLY A 30 -4.18 6.32 3.74
C GLY A 30 -5.67 6.13 4.00
N VAL A 31 -6.48 7.18 3.78
CA VAL A 31 -7.95 7.12 3.91
C VAL A 31 -8.55 6.18 2.87
N TYR A 32 -8.13 6.29 1.61
CA TYR A 32 -8.59 5.39 0.54
C TYR A 32 -8.30 3.92 0.87
N LEU A 33 -7.08 3.63 1.35
CA LEU A 33 -6.67 2.29 1.75
C LEU A 33 -7.39 1.81 3.02
N ALA A 34 -7.67 2.68 4.00
CA ALA A 34 -8.44 2.34 5.19
C ALA A 34 -9.85 1.86 4.82
N LEU A 35 -10.56 2.64 3.99
CA LEU A 35 -11.90 2.31 3.52
C LEU A 35 -11.91 0.97 2.77
N ARG A 36 -10.89 0.72 1.93
CA ARG A 36 -10.74 -0.58 1.24
C ARG A 36 -10.40 -1.70 2.20
N ALA A 37 -9.49 -1.50 3.15
CA ALA A 37 -9.10 -2.48 4.15
C ALA A 37 -10.31 -2.93 4.96
N TRP A 38 -11.13 -1.98 5.41
CA TRP A 38 -12.40 -2.26 6.11
C TRP A 38 -13.34 -3.08 5.23
N LYS A 39 -13.63 -2.59 4.02
CA LYS A 39 -14.58 -3.24 3.11
C LYS A 39 -14.16 -4.67 2.73
N MET A 40 -12.86 -4.89 2.59
CA MET A 40 -12.28 -6.16 2.15
C MET A 40 -11.82 -7.06 3.30
N LYS A 41 -11.85 -6.57 4.55
CA LYS A 41 -11.26 -7.23 5.72
C LYS A 41 -9.79 -7.65 5.49
N ASN A 42 -9.02 -6.83 4.77
CA ASN A 42 -7.65 -7.14 4.40
C ASN A 42 -6.65 -6.45 5.35
N ILE A 43 -5.97 -7.24 6.18
CA ILE A 43 -5.04 -6.74 7.18
C ILE A 43 -3.77 -6.11 6.59
N ALA A 44 -3.30 -6.57 5.43
CA ALA A 44 -2.15 -5.95 4.77
C ALA A 44 -2.48 -4.50 4.38
N LEU A 45 -3.65 -4.28 3.77
CA LEU A 45 -4.11 -2.92 3.44
C LEU A 45 -4.32 -2.07 4.70
N ALA A 46 -4.72 -2.67 5.82
CA ALA A 46 -4.82 -1.97 7.09
C ALA A 46 -3.44 -1.51 7.60
N PHE A 47 -2.42 -2.37 7.53
CA PHE A 47 -1.04 -1.97 7.88
C PHE A 47 -0.51 -0.86 6.96
N LEU A 48 -0.72 -0.97 5.65
CA LEU A 48 -0.30 0.08 4.72
C LEU A 48 -1.02 1.40 5.00
N SER A 49 -2.33 1.35 5.26
CA SER A 49 -3.11 2.53 5.65
C SER A 49 -2.57 3.15 6.95
N ALA A 50 -2.29 2.33 7.98
CA ALA A 50 -1.71 2.79 9.24
C ALA A 50 -0.32 3.42 9.03
N ALA A 51 0.51 2.87 8.15
CA ALA A 51 1.77 3.50 7.76
C ALA A 51 1.51 4.90 7.19
N MET A 52 0.68 5.02 6.16
CA MET A 52 0.38 6.31 5.51
C MET A 52 -0.24 7.35 6.46
N LEU A 53 -1.15 6.92 7.34
CA LEU A 53 -1.79 7.82 8.32
C LEU A 53 -0.87 8.19 9.48
N SER A 54 0.13 7.37 9.83
CA SER A 54 1.13 7.73 10.83
C SER A 54 2.01 8.91 10.39
N PHE A 55 2.19 9.08 9.08
CA PHE A 55 2.86 10.26 8.54
C PHE A 55 2.03 11.52 8.81
N PHE A 56 0.71 11.47 8.55
CA PHE A 56 -0.20 12.57 8.87
C PHE A 56 -0.22 12.89 10.37
N SER A 57 -0.23 11.88 11.24
CA SER A 57 -0.17 12.12 12.69
C SER A 57 1.10 12.83 13.12
N THR A 58 2.23 12.59 12.45
CA THR A 58 3.51 13.28 12.73
C THR A 58 3.38 14.78 12.46
N ILE A 59 2.73 15.15 11.36
CA ILE A 59 2.50 16.55 11.00
C ILE A 59 1.54 17.22 11.97
N LEU A 60 0.43 16.55 12.32
CA LEU A 60 -0.49 17.06 13.35
C LEU A 60 0.24 17.30 14.67
N VAL A 61 1.09 16.36 15.10
CA VAL A 61 1.88 16.51 16.32
C VAL A 61 2.84 17.69 16.21
N ASN A 62 3.49 17.90 15.06
CA ASN A 62 4.37 19.05 14.85
C ASN A 62 3.63 20.40 14.86
N ILE A 63 2.34 20.43 14.51
CA ILE A 63 1.49 21.63 14.55
C ILE A 63 0.97 21.89 15.97
N VAL A 64 0.50 20.83 16.65
CA VAL A 64 -0.18 20.94 17.96
C VAL A 64 0.80 21.12 19.10
N PHE A 65 1.95 20.45 19.05
CA PHE A 65 2.93 20.46 20.14
C PHE A 65 4.14 21.34 19.78
N PRO A 66 4.61 22.18 20.72
CA PRO A 66 5.78 23.00 20.48
C PRO A 66 7.06 22.14 20.27
N PRO A 67 8.11 22.66 19.57
CA PRO A 67 9.34 21.98 19.19
C PRO A 67 10.11 21.32 20.32
N ASP A 68 10.04 21.90 21.51
CA ASP A 68 10.65 21.39 22.74
C ASP A 68 9.94 20.13 23.28
N MET A 69 8.70 19.86 22.87
CA MET A 69 8.00 18.61 23.20
C MET A 69 8.43 17.47 22.26
N ILE A 70 9.65 16.97 22.49
CA ILE A 70 10.28 15.94 21.64
C ILE A 70 9.58 14.58 21.76
N PHE A 71 9.07 14.25 22.95
CA PHE A 71 8.42 12.97 23.21
C PHE A 71 7.27 12.66 22.25
N PRO A 72 6.19 13.46 22.14
CA PRO A 72 5.09 13.16 21.21
C PRO A 72 5.55 13.10 19.75
N ARG A 73 6.51 13.94 19.34
CA ARG A 73 7.08 13.94 17.98
C ARG A 73 7.80 12.63 17.67
N SER A 74 8.61 12.16 18.62
CA SER A 74 9.32 10.89 18.52
C SER A 74 8.38 9.69 18.52
N VAL A 75 7.25 9.72 19.22
CA VAL A 75 6.24 8.65 19.17
C VAL A 75 5.51 8.63 17.83
N ALA A 76 5.10 9.80 17.33
CA ALA A 76 4.35 9.89 16.07
C ALA A 76 5.19 9.44 14.85
N ALA A 77 6.46 9.85 14.80
CA ALA A 77 7.38 9.47 13.73
C ALA A 77 7.76 7.98 13.75
N ALA A 78 7.44 7.24 14.81
CA ALA A 78 7.92 5.87 15.02
C ALA A 78 7.24 4.81 14.18
N ASN A 79 6.00 5.07 13.77
CA ASN A 79 5.12 3.97 13.39
C ASN A 79 5.18 3.63 11.90
N TYR A 80 5.64 4.56 11.06
CA TYR A 80 5.62 4.41 9.61
C TYR A 80 6.41 3.18 9.14
N ALA A 81 7.70 3.10 9.50
CA ALA A 81 8.59 2.03 9.08
C ALA A 81 8.11 0.65 9.58
N ILE A 82 7.63 0.59 10.83
CA ILE A 82 7.11 -0.65 11.43
C ILE A 82 5.90 -1.16 10.66
N PHE A 83 4.91 -0.30 10.41
CA PHE A 83 3.73 -0.68 9.65
C PHE A 83 4.05 -1.05 8.20
N LEU A 84 5.05 -0.42 7.59
CA LEU A 84 5.50 -0.77 6.25
C LEU A 84 6.13 -2.17 6.19
N VAL A 85 6.93 -2.53 7.19
CA VAL A 85 7.52 -3.88 7.33
C VAL A 85 6.42 -4.93 7.54
N LEU A 86 5.42 -4.63 8.38
CA LEU A 86 4.24 -5.49 8.58
C LEU A 86 3.44 -5.67 7.29
N PHE A 87 3.18 -4.57 6.55
CA PHE A 87 2.54 -4.62 5.25
C PHE A 87 3.31 -5.51 4.28
N THR A 88 4.63 -5.31 4.17
CA THR A 88 5.49 -6.07 3.24
C THR A 88 5.40 -7.57 3.52
N LYS A 89 5.45 -7.97 4.80
CA LYS A 89 5.27 -9.38 5.18
C LYS A 89 3.92 -9.93 4.74
N HIS A 90 2.83 -9.22 5.05
CA HIS A 90 1.48 -9.73 4.79
C HIS A 90 1.07 -9.67 3.32
N ALA A 91 1.61 -8.73 2.54
CA ALA A 91 1.25 -8.55 1.13
C ALA A 91 2.10 -9.39 0.17
N PHE A 92 3.38 -9.60 0.46
CA PHE A 92 4.34 -10.21 -0.49
C PHE A 92 4.85 -11.57 -0.04
N TYR A 93 4.84 -11.84 1.27
CA TYR A 93 5.41 -13.04 1.85
C TYR A 93 4.42 -13.80 2.72
N LYS A 94 3.12 -13.64 2.48
CA LYS A 94 2.15 -14.55 3.07
C LYS A 94 2.40 -15.94 2.47
N ASP A 95 2.53 -16.91 3.37
CA ASP A 95 2.89 -18.31 3.10
C ASP A 95 4.25 -18.59 2.41
N LYS A 96 5.05 -17.55 2.12
CA LYS A 96 6.43 -17.66 1.60
C LYS A 96 7.46 -17.53 2.72
N LYS A 97 8.63 -18.18 2.54
CA LYS A 97 9.82 -17.92 3.38
C LYS A 97 10.16 -16.43 3.33
N SER A 98 10.49 -15.85 4.48
CA SER A 98 10.67 -14.42 4.61
C SER A 98 11.73 -14.11 5.66
N ILE A 99 12.55 -13.09 5.37
CA ILE A 99 13.48 -12.49 6.33
C ILE A 99 12.79 -11.52 7.31
N PHE A 100 11.45 -11.54 7.38
CA PHE A 100 10.65 -10.64 8.22
C PHE A 100 11.15 -10.51 9.65
N LYS A 101 11.50 -11.61 10.34
CA LYS A 101 11.98 -11.55 11.72
C LYS A 101 13.24 -10.69 11.84
N ILE A 102 14.19 -10.86 10.92
CA ILE A 102 15.45 -10.10 10.92
C ILE A 102 15.15 -8.63 10.62
N VAL A 103 14.36 -8.36 9.57
CA VAL A 103 14.02 -6.99 9.17
C VAL A 103 13.24 -6.25 10.26
N SER A 104 12.22 -6.87 10.84
CA SER A 104 11.38 -6.26 11.87
C SER A 104 12.14 -6.03 13.17
N THR A 105 12.93 -7.01 13.64
CA THR A 105 13.79 -6.83 14.81
C THR A 105 14.80 -5.72 14.59
N THR A 106 15.43 -5.64 13.43
CA THR A 106 16.40 -4.58 13.11
C THR A 106 15.73 -3.21 13.10
N VAL A 107 14.58 -3.07 12.43
CA VAL A 107 13.84 -1.80 12.38
C VAL A 107 13.35 -1.38 13.78
N VAL A 108 12.88 -2.31 14.61
CA VAL A 108 12.45 -2.02 16.00
C VAL A 108 13.64 -1.59 16.86
N ILE A 109 14.80 -2.24 16.75
CA ILE A 109 16.01 -1.84 17.49
C ILE A 109 16.47 -0.45 17.06
N LEU A 110 16.63 -0.22 15.75
CA LEU A 110 17.01 1.10 15.23
C LEU A 110 15.99 2.17 15.65
N ARG A 111 14.71 1.82 15.72
CA ARG A 111 13.66 2.72 16.20
C ARG A 111 13.81 3.05 17.68
N ALA A 112 14.11 2.06 18.52
CA ALA A 112 14.35 2.28 19.95
C ALA A 112 15.56 3.20 20.15
N VAL A 113 16.66 2.96 19.43
CA VAL A 113 17.86 3.82 19.45
C VAL A 113 17.51 5.24 19.02
N HIS A 114 16.83 5.41 17.88
CA HIS A 114 16.42 6.72 17.38
C HIS A 114 15.51 7.46 18.36
N PHE A 115 14.55 6.75 18.97
CA PHE A 115 13.69 7.32 20.00
C PHE A 115 14.49 7.80 21.21
N THR A 116 15.48 7.01 21.67
CA THR A 116 16.38 7.39 22.77
C THR A 116 17.22 8.61 22.41
N GLU A 117 17.80 8.66 21.21
CA GLU A 117 18.57 9.82 20.73
C GLU A 117 17.73 11.10 20.68
N MET A 118 16.52 11.03 20.11
CA MET A 118 15.63 12.19 20.05
C MET A 118 15.31 12.68 21.47
N ASN A 119 14.91 11.80 22.38
CA ASN A 119 14.44 12.22 23.71
C ASN A 119 15.57 12.61 24.68
N LEU A 120 16.75 11.99 24.58
CA LEU A 120 17.86 12.28 25.49
C LEU A 120 18.81 13.36 24.96
N LEU A 121 19.06 13.36 23.65
CA LEU A 121 20.05 14.25 23.02
C LEU A 121 19.41 15.41 22.26
N GLY A 122 18.09 15.35 22.01
CA GLY A 122 17.36 16.40 21.33
C GLY A 122 17.61 16.46 19.82
N PHE A 123 18.19 15.42 19.23
CA PHE A 123 18.49 15.43 17.79
C PHE A 123 17.24 15.31 16.93
N ALA A 124 17.27 16.02 15.79
CA ALA A 124 16.30 15.95 14.71
C ALA A 124 17.02 16.11 13.36
N ALA A 125 16.43 15.56 12.30
CA ALA A 125 16.91 15.71 10.94
C ALA A 125 15.75 16.18 10.02
N PRO A 126 15.87 17.37 9.37
CA PRO A 126 16.94 18.35 9.52
C PRO A 126 17.01 18.92 10.96
N SER A 127 18.21 19.34 11.39
CA SER A 127 18.37 19.98 12.71
C SER A 127 18.03 21.46 12.60
N TYR A 128 17.17 21.95 13.49
CA TYR A 128 16.89 23.38 13.64
C TYR A 128 17.78 24.06 14.68
N ILE A 129 18.59 23.27 15.39
CA ILE A 129 19.50 23.74 16.43
C ILE A 129 20.92 23.49 15.93
N PRO A 130 21.83 24.49 16.04
CA PRO A 130 23.22 24.30 15.69
C PRO A 130 23.85 23.15 16.49
N ILE A 131 24.42 22.18 15.79
CA ILE A 131 25.11 21.06 16.42
C ILE A 131 26.52 21.51 16.83
N THR A 132 26.84 21.41 18.12
CA THR A 132 28.18 21.77 18.61
C THR A 132 29.23 20.74 18.15
N PRO A 133 30.52 21.12 18.01
CA PRO A 133 31.56 20.19 17.56
C PRO A 133 31.67 18.91 18.40
N SER A 134 31.41 18.99 19.71
CA SER A 134 31.42 17.82 20.62
C SER A 134 30.23 16.87 20.40
N GLN A 135 29.14 17.34 19.80
CA GLN A 135 27.94 16.54 19.50
C GLN A 135 27.96 15.95 18.08
N LEU A 136 28.89 16.39 17.22
CA LEU A 136 28.91 16.05 15.80
C LEU A 136 28.96 14.54 15.55
N GLY A 137 29.78 13.80 16.30
CA GLY A 137 29.87 12.34 16.19
C GLY A 137 28.54 11.64 16.53
N TRP A 138 27.87 12.10 17.59
CA TRP A 138 26.55 11.58 17.99
C TRP A 138 25.45 11.94 16.99
N TYR A 139 25.52 13.13 16.39
CA TYR A 139 24.60 13.54 15.34
C TYR A 139 24.72 12.68 14.08
N TYR A 140 25.95 12.37 13.63
CA TYR A 140 26.13 11.46 12.49
C TYR A 140 25.71 10.03 12.80
N PHE A 141 25.93 9.56 14.04
CA PHE A 141 25.38 8.28 14.47
C PHE A 141 23.84 8.27 14.40
N HIS A 142 23.20 9.35 14.86
CA HIS A 142 21.75 9.54 14.72
C HIS A 142 21.28 9.50 13.26
N LEU A 143 22.01 10.16 12.34
CA LEU A 143 21.72 10.09 10.91
C LEU A 143 21.87 8.67 10.37
N VAL A 144 22.90 7.92 10.77
CA VAL A 144 23.04 6.49 10.40
C VAL A 144 21.85 5.67 10.88
N VAL A 145 21.39 5.86 12.11
CA VAL A 145 20.24 5.14 12.68
C VAL A 145 18.95 5.50 11.93
N LEU A 146 18.70 6.78 11.67
CA LEU A 146 17.54 7.27 10.92
C LEU A 146 17.53 6.78 9.47
N THR A 147 18.65 6.91 8.76
CA THR A 147 18.74 6.48 7.37
C THR A 147 18.68 4.98 7.23
N SER A 148 19.31 4.21 8.13
CA SER A 148 19.27 2.74 8.11
C SER A 148 17.86 2.20 8.31
N GLN A 149 17.09 2.74 9.28
CA GLN A 149 15.73 2.23 9.51
C GLN A 149 14.81 2.48 8.29
N LEU A 150 14.94 3.66 7.66
CA LEU A 150 14.17 4.01 6.46
C LEU A 150 14.65 3.16 5.26
N ALA A 151 15.95 3.12 5.00
CA ALA A 151 16.52 2.36 3.91
C ALA A 151 16.13 0.88 3.99
N ILE A 152 16.19 0.25 5.17
CA ILE A 152 15.78 -1.15 5.35
C ILE A 152 14.30 -1.35 5.05
N ALA A 153 13.41 -0.56 5.66
CA ALA A 153 11.97 -0.74 5.49
C ALA A 153 11.51 -0.48 4.05
N PHE A 154 11.97 0.62 3.45
CA PHE A 154 11.58 1.04 2.11
C PHE A 154 12.24 0.18 1.02
N SER A 155 13.52 -0.18 1.17
CA SER A 155 14.18 -1.06 0.19
C SER A 155 13.60 -2.46 0.22
N TRP A 156 13.18 -2.97 1.38
CA TRP A 156 12.58 -4.29 1.45
C TRP A 156 11.23 -4.35 0.73
N LEU A 157 10.38 -3.33 0.90
CA LEU A 157 9.13 -3.20 0.14
C LEU A 157 9.41 -2.99 -1.36
N GLY A 158 10.34 -2.09 -1.69
CA GLY A 158 10.73 -1.81 -3.06
C GLY A 158 11.21 -3.07 -3.78
N PHE A 159 12.11 -3.83 -3.15
CA PHE A 159 12.61 -5.11 -3.65
C PHE A 159 11.50 -6.14 -3.80
N ALA A 160 10.63 -6.30 -2.80
CA ALA A 160 9.52 -7.25 -2.87
C ALA A 160 8.59 -6.94 -4.05
N ALA A 161 8.25 -5.67 -4.25
CA ALA A 161 7.42 -5.23 -5.37
C ALA A 161 8.11 -5.45 -6.73
N LEU A 162 9.40 -5.11 -6.86
CA LEU A 162 10.14 -5.35 -8.11
C LEU A 162 10.28 -6.85 -8.42
N ASN A 163 10.47 -7.70 -7.39
CA ASN A 163 10.54 -9.14 -7.58
C ASN A 163 9.20 -9.71 -8.09
N GLU A 164 8.07 -9.29 -7.52
CA GLU A 164 6.75 -9.67 -8.05
C GLU A 164 6.51 -9.14 -9.46
N HIS A 165 6.98 -7.93 -9.78
CA HIS A 165 6.92 -7.41 -11.16
C HIS A 165 7.64 -8.33 -12.15
N VAL A 166 8.81 -8.85 -11.78
CA VAL A 166 9.59 -9.79 -12.61
C VAL A 166 8.89 -11.15 -12.70
N ALA A 167 8.40 -11.69 -11.59
CA ALA A 167 7.67 -12.97 -11.57
C ALA A 167 6.42 -12.93 -12.47
N MET A 168 5.65 -11.84 -12.40
CA MET A 168 4.46 -11.62 -13.23
C MET A 168 4.76 -11.37 -14.72
N LYS A 169 6.03 -11.38 -15.16
CA LYS A 169 6.35 -11.40 -16.60
C LYS A 169 6.07 -12.76 -17.23
N ALA A 170 6.22 -13.83 -16.44
CA ALA A 170 5.94 -15.20 -16.88
C ALA A 170 4.44 -15.50 -16.88
N GLU A 171 3.69 -14.85 -15.99
CA GLU A 171 2.25 -15.01 -15.87
C GLU A 171 1.52 -14.14 -16.90
N THR A 172 0.41 -14.67 -17.41
CA THR A 172 -0.52 -13.86 -18.19
C THR A 172 -1.25 -12.90 -17.22
N VAL A 173 -0.76 -11.67 -17.04
CA VAL A 173 -1.42 -10.69 -16.15
C VAL A 173 -1.66 -9.40 -16.92
N GLU A 174 -2.76 -8.70 -16.62
CA GLU A 174 -3.03 -7.42 -17.25
C GLU A 174 -1.83 -6.46 -17.04
N PRO A 175 -1.36 -5.76 -18.10
CA PRO A 175 -0.13 -4.96 -18.03
C PRO A 175 -0.12 -3.94 -16.89
N TRP A 176 -1.25 -3.26 -16.64
CA TRP A 176 -1.36 -2.28 -15.56
C TRP A 176 -1.16 -2.89 -14.16
N VAL A 177 -1.55 -4.15 -13.91
CA VAL A 177 -1.32 -4.80 -12.61
C VAL A 177 0.16 -5.04 -12.42
N ARG A 178 0.83 -5.61 -13.42
CA ARG A 178 2.27 -5.83 -13.41
C ARG A 178 3.05 -4.52 -13.28
N ASN A 179 2.66 -3.50 -14.04
CA ASN A 179 3.30 -2.18 -14.00
C ASN A 179 3.01 -1.46 -12.67
N ARG A 180 1.93 -1.77 -11.97
CA ARG A 180 1.69 -1.27 -10.61
C ARG A 180 2.84 -1.61 -9.68
N TYR A 181 3.30 -2.86 -9.71
CA TYR A 181 4.41 -3.33 -8.87
C TYR A 181 5.73 -2.65 -9.23
N LEU A 182 5.95 -2.35 -10.50
CA LEU A 182 7.09 -1.51 -10.93
C LEU A 182 7.00 -0.10 -10.33
N VAL A 183 5.83 0.54 -10.42
CA VAL A 183 5.62 1.89 -9.87
C VAL A 183 5.81 1.90 -8.36
N ILE A 184 5.27 0.91 -7.63
CA ILE A 184 5.51 0.72 -6.19
C ILE A 184 7.01 0.57 -5.95
N GLY A 185 7.66 -0.40 -6.61
CA GLY A 185 9.08 -0.68 -6.48
C GLY A 185 9.95 0.56 -6.63
N THR A 186 9.75 1.31 -7.72
CA THR A 186 10.46 2.55 -8.01
C THR A 186 10.17 3.63 -6.97
N ALA A 187 8.90 3.84 -6.58
CA ALA A 187 8.55 4.86 -5.59
C ALA A 187 9.26 4.63 -4.25
N TYR A 188 9.27 3.40 -3.74
CA TYR A 188 9.89 3.10 -2.45
C TYR A 188 11.42 3.03 -2.53
N ALA A 189 12.00 2.61 -3.67
CA ALA A 189 13.44 2.70 -3.90
C ALA A 189 13.94 4.16 -3.93
N LEU A 190 13.21 5.06 -4.59
CA LEU A 190 13.52 6.49 -4.60
C LEU A 190 13.56 7.08 -3.19
N PHE A 191 12.60 6.73 -2.34
CA PHE A 191 12.57 7.23 -0.97
C PHE A 191 13.69 6.65 -0.10
N ALA A 192 14.07 5.38 -0.30
CA ALA A 192 15.23 4.79 0.37
C ALA A 192 16.52 5.56 0.01
N ILE A 193 16.71 5.90 -1.27
CA ILE A 193 17.85 6.71 -1.73
C ILE A 193 17.76 8.14 -1.17
N ALA A 194 16.57 8.75 -1.18
CA ALA A 194 16.34 10.10 -0.64
C ALA A 194 16.75 10.21 0.83
N SER A 195 16.58 9.14 1.62
CA SER A 195 17.00 9.15 3.01
C SER A 195 18.51 9.37 3.17
N LEU A 196 19.35 8.93 2.23
CA LEU A 196 20.79 9.17 2.30
C LEU A 196 21.17 10.65 2.14
N ALA A 197 20.29 11.47 1.56
CA ALA A 197 20.53 12.89 1.42
C ALA A 197 20.49 13.63 2.78
N TYR A 198 20.07 13.00 3.87
CA TYR A 198 20.21 13.60 5.20
C TYR A 198 21.69 13.82 5.61
N PHE A 199 22.65 13.08 5.03
CA PHE A 199 24.07 13.26 5.33
C PHE A 199 24.70 14.51 4.73
N ILE A 200 24.05 15.11 3.73
CA ILE A 200 24.50 16.34 3.07
C ILE A 200 23.74 17.58 3.59
N VAL A 201 22.79 17.40 4.50
CA VAL A 201 22.10 18.52 5.16
C VAL A 201 23.07 19.19 6.14
N PRO A 202 23.20 20.53 6.12
CA PRO A 202 24.09 21.24 7.02
C PRO A 202 23.76 21.00 8.50
N THR A 203 24.79 20.84 9.32
CA THR A 203 24.68 20.59 10.76
C THR A 203 24.49 21.85 11.60
N ASP A 204 24.66 23.03 11.01
CA ASP A 204 24.59 24.31 11.70
C ASP A 204 23.17 24.89 11.77
N GLY A 205 22.17 24.21 11.20
CA GLY A 205 20.73 24.52 11.28
C GLY A 205 20.29 25.86 10.67
N LEU A 206 21.24 26.75 10.37
CA LEU A 206 21.04 28.11 9.87
C LEU A 206 21.61 28.31 8.46
N ALA A 207 22.43 27.39 7.95
CA ALA A 207 22.98 27.50 6.61
C ALA A 207 22.05 26.92 5.53
N LEU A 208 20.74 27.23 5.61
CA LEU A 208 19.78 26.90 4.54
C LEU A 208 20.18 27.55 3.19
N GLY A 209 20.95 28.63 3.23
CA GLY A 209 21.56 29.27 2.05
C GLY A 209 22.91 28.68 1.61
N SER A 210 23.44 27.65 2.27
CA SER A 210 24.70 27.02 1.85
C SER A 210 24.54 26.19 0.58
N PRO A 211 25.64 25.99 -0.18
CA PRO A 211 25.65 25.06 -1.31
C PRO A 211 25.20 23.64 -0.92
N ASP A 212 25.51 23.19 0.30
CA ASP A 212 25.15 21.87 0.80
C ASP A 212 23.66 21.75 1.08
N ALA A 213 23.04 22.77 1.71
CA ALA A 213 21.57 22.83 1.86
C ALA A 213 20.87 22.87 0.50
N PHE A 214 21.40 23.64 -0.46
CA PHE A 214 20.86 23.67 -1.81
C PHE A 214 20.94 22.29 -2.47
N LEU A 215 22.09 21.61 -2.39
CA LEU A 215 22.28 20.27 -2.94
C LEU A 215 21.35 19.24 -2.28
N ALA A 216 21.22 19.30 -0.95
CA ALA A 216 20.29 18.46 -0.20
C ALA A 216 18.85 18.67 -0.67
N ASN A 217 18.42 19.93 -0.85
CA ASN A 217 17.09 20.25 -1.36
C ASN A 217 16.89 19.79 -2.80
N VAL A 218 17.87 19.95 -3.68
CA VAL A 218 17.79 19.47 -5.08
C VAL A 218 17.64 17.94 -5.15
N ILE A 219 18.09 17.19 -4.14
CA ILE A 219 17.93 15.74 -4.09
C ILE A 219 16.65 15.35 -3.35
N ILE A 220 16.44 15.84 -2.13
CA ILE A 220 15.33 15.46 -1.26
C ILE A 220 13.99 15.90 -1.88
N VAL A 221 13.89 17.13 -2.37
CA VAL A 221 12.62 17.68 -2.84
C VAL A 221 12.08 16.90 -4.03
N PRO A 222 12.82 16.72 -5.15
CA PRO A 222 12.30 15.99 -6.29
C PRO A 222 12.06 14.52 -5.99
N THR A 223 12.90 13.87 -5.17
CA THR A 223 12.73 12.46 -4.83
C THR A 223 11.50 12.22 -3.93
N VAL A 224 11.24 13.08 -2.95
CA VAL A 224 10.04 13.01 -2.10
C VAL A 224 8.79 13.30 -2.92
N VAL A 225 8.80 14.33 -3.77
CA VAL A 225 7.67 14.65 -4.65
C VAL A 225 7.39 13.49 -5.62
N ALA A 226 8.43 12.92 -6.24
CA ALA A 226 8.30 11.77 -7.12
C ALA A 226 7.76 10.54 -6.37
N HIS A 227 8.29 10.26 -5.17
CA HIS A 227 7.79 9.18 -4.30
C HIS A 227 6.30 9.38 -4.00
N SER A 228 5.89 10.55 -3.53
CA SER A 228 4.50 10.89 -3.22
C SER A 228 3.57 10.72 -4.41
N ALA A 229 3.96 11.25 -5.57
CA ALA A 229 3.16 11.14 -6.79
C ALA A 229 3.02 9.69 -7.25
N LEU A 230 4.13 8.95 -7.35
CA LEU A 230 4.12 7.55 -7.78
C LEU A 230 3.39 6.65 -6.79
N SER A 231 3.56 6.86 -5.48
CA SER A 231 2.85 6.14 -4.43
C SER A 231 1.34 6.38 -4.51
N LEU A 232 0.90 7.64 -4.62
CA LEU A 232 -0.51 7.99 -4.77
C LEU A 232 -1.11 7.32 -6.01
N LEU A 233 -0.43 7.39 -7.16
CA LEU A 233 -0.87 6.77 -8.41
C LEU A 233 -0.94 5.25 -8.31
N ALA A 234 0.06 4.62 -7.70
CA ALA A 234 0.10 3.17 -7.51
C ALA A 234 -0.99 2.65 -6.57
N TRP A 235 -1.30 3.38 -5.49
CA TRP A 235 -2.29 2.91 -4.52
C TRP A 235 -3.72 3.23 -4.93
N THR A 236 -3.97 4.43 -5.47
CA THR A 236 -5.32 4.81 -5.93
C THR A 236 -5.67 4.21 -7.29
N MET A 237 -4.69 4.06 -8.20
CA MET A 237 -4.86 3.53 -9.55
C MET A 237 -6.00 4.20 -10.33
N PRO A 238 -5.91 5.51 -10.62
CA PRO A 238 -6.97 6.22 -11.33
C PRO A 238 -7.10 5.69 -12.77
N GLY A 239 -8.31 5.75 -13.34
CA GLY A 239 -8.61 5.13 -14.64
C GLY A 239 -7.74 5.63 -15.80
N TRP A 240 -7.35 6.91 -15.81
CA TRP A 240 -6.43 7.45 -16.81
C TRP A 240 -5.02 6.85 -16.69
N PHE A 241 -4.52 6.64 -15.47
CA PHE A 241 -3.21 6.04 -15.24
C PHE A 241 -3.22 4.55 -15.59
N LYS A 242 -4.31 3.85 -15.26
CA LYS A 242 -4.53 2.47 -15.72
C LYS A 242 -4.50 2.38 -17.26
N ARG A 243 -5.15 3.31 -17.97
CA ARG A 243 -5.09 3.38 -19.45
C ARG A 243 -3.68 3.66 -19.95
N LEU A 244 -2.95 4.58 -19.32
CA LEU A 244 -1.55 4.88 -19.65
C LEU A 244 -0.66 3.64 -19.53
N LEU A 245 -0.78 2.89 -18.43
CA LEU A 245 0.01 1.66 -18.21
C LEU A 245 -0.37 0.51 -19.15
N ASN A 246 -1.54 0.58 -19.77
CA ASN A 246 -2.00 -0.35 -20.80
C ASN A 246 -1.70 0.16 -22.23
N ALA A 247 -1.28 1.41 -22.40
CA ALA A 247 -1.03 2.01 -23.72
C ALA A 247 0.10 1.26 -24.44
N GLY A 248 -0.10 0.99 -25.74
CA GLY A 248 0.84 0.20 -26.54
C GLY A 248 0.55 -1.29 -26.57
N LYS A 249 -0.45 -1.77 -25.82
CA LYS A 249 -1.12 -3.04 -26.10
C LYS A 249 -2.58 -2.72 -26.42
N PRO A 250 -3.20 -3.33 -27.45
CA PRO A 250 -4.63 -3.20 -27.60
C PRO A 250 -5.23 -3.65 -26.26
N SER A 251 -5.80 -2.69 -25.53
CA SER A 251 -6.78 -3.01 -24.51
C SER A 251 -7.77 -3.82 -25.29
N ARG A 252 -7.77 -5.17 -25.14
CA ARG A 252 -8.87 -5.98 -25.64
C ARG A 252 -10.10 -5.22 -25.14
N ALA A 253 -10.85 -4.63 -26.07
CA ALA A 253 -12.06 -3.91 -25.74
C ALA A 253 -12.85 -4.82 -24.82
N ALA A 254 -13.47 -4.27 -23.76
CA ALA A 254 -14.22 -5.05 -22.77
C ALA A 254 -14.98 -6.16 -23.52
N PRO A 255 -14.51 -7.42 -23.42
CA PRO A 255 -14.87 -8.37 -24.45
C PRO A 255 -16.36 -8.68 -24.36
N GLU A 256 -17.02 -8.96 -25.49
CA GLU A 256 -18.37 -9.54 -25.44
C GLU A 256 -18.33 -10.79 -24.54
N ARG A 257 -19.43 -11.10 -23.85
CA ARG A 257 -19.51 -12.09 -22.73
C ARG A 257 -18.70 -13.39 -22.93
N GLN A 258 -18.51 -13.87 -24.16
CA GLN A 258 -17.70 -15.04 -24.51
C GLN A 258 -16.18 -14.80 -24.46
N GLU A 259 -15.67 -13.64 -24.88
CA GLU A 259 -14.24 -13.34 -24.87
C GLU A 259 -13.71 -12.97 -23.46
N ILE A 260 -14.58 -12.60 -22.50
CA ILE A 260 -14.18 -12.38 -21.08
C ILE A 260 -13.66 -13.69 -20.49
N PHE A 261 -14.23 -14.82 -20.93
CA PHE A 261 -13.82 -16.16 -20.55
C PHE A 261 -12.47 -16.56 -21.16
N GLU A 262 -12.06 -15.95 -22.27
CA GLU A 262 -10.78 -16.22 -22.95
C GLU A 262 -9.70 -15.15 -22.65
N ALA A 263 -10.07 -14.00 -22.10
CA ALA A 263 -9.19 -12.89 -21.80
C ALA A 263 -8.51 -12.97 -20.43
N VAL A 264 -9.02 -13.79 -19.52
CA VAL A 264 -8.25 -14.23 -18.35
C VAL A 264 -7.21 -15.22 -18.87
N SER A 265 -5.99 -14.76 -19.08
CA SER A 265 -4.76 -15.49 -18.72
C SER A 265 -4.91 -16.96 -18.37
N LYS A 266 -4.48 -17.89 -19.24
CA LYS A 266 -4.49 -19.34 -18.93
C LYS A 266 -3.84 -19.65 -17.58
N ASP A 267 -2.78 -18.94 -17.19
CA ASP A 267 -2.08 -19.22 -15.93
C ASP A 267 -2.88 -18.79 -14.68
N VAL A 268 -3.62 -17.68 -14.77
CA VAL A 268 -4.55 -17.23 -13.72
C VAL A 268 -5.85 -18.03 -13.76
N GLN A 269 -6.25 -18.53 -14.94
CA GLN A 269 -7.31 -19.52 -15.05
C GLN A 269 -6.87 -20.82 -14.39
N ASP A 270 -5.63 -21.26 -14.52
CA ASP A 270 -5.24 -22.60 -14.10
C ASP A 270 -4.72 -22.64 -12.65
N ARG A 271 -4.35 -21.49 -12.08
CA ARG A 271 -3.98 -21.40 -10.67
C ARG A 271 -5.18 -21.72 -9.77
N ALA A 272 -5.13 -22.87 -9.12
CA ALA A 272 -6.08 -23.25 -8.09
C ALA A 272 -6.06 -22.20 -6.95
N ILE A 273 -7.24 -21.68 -6.62
CA ILE A 273 -7.45 -20.85 -5.43
C ILE A 273 -7.46 -21.81 -4.24
N THR A 274 -6.69 -21.52 -3.19
CA THR A 274 -6.69 -22.38 -2.01
C THR A 274 -8.04 -22.28 -1.28
N THR A 275 -8.46 -23.33 -0.56
CA THR A 275 -9.77 -23.33 0.11
C THR A 275 -10.00 -22.10 1.01
N PRO A 276 -9.04 -21.63 1.84
CA PRO A 276 -9.23 -20.41 2.62
C PRO A 276 -9.45 -19.16 1.77
N GLU A 277 -8.74 -19.04 0.65
CA GLU A 277 -8.86 -17.91 -0.28
C GLU A 277 -10.20 -17.92 -0.97
N LEU A 278 -10.63 -19.10 -1.43
CA LEU A 278 -11.93 -19.33 -2.02
C LEU A 278 -13.03 -18.89 -1.04
N MET A 279 -12.91 -19.25 0.23
CA MET A 279 -13.88 -18.84 1.25
C MET A 279 -13.92 -17.33 1.44
N ASN A 280 -12.79 -16.62 1.36
CA ASN A 280 -12.77 -15.15 1.40
C ASN A 280 -13.42 -14.52 0.17
N VAL A 281 -13.20 -15.10 -1.03
CA VAL A 281 -13.88 -14.64 -2.25
C VAL A 281 -15.39 -14.89 -2.14
N ILE A 282 -15.81 -16.06 -1.64
CA ILE A 282 -17.21 -16.39 -1.40
C ILE A 282 -17.82 -15.44 -0.37
N ASP A 283 -17.10 -15.08 0.69
CA ASP A 283 -17.60 -14.12 1.69
C ASP A 283 -17.80 -12.73 1.08
N TYR A 284 -16.85 -12.29 0.24
CA TYR A 284 -16.94 -11.02 -0.46
C TYR A 284 -18.11 -10.98 -1.45
N ILE A 285 -18.23 -11.99 -2.31
CA ILE A 285 -19.29 -12.08 -3.32
C ILE A 285 -20.65 -12.37 -2.68
N GLY A 286 -20.69 -13.27 -1.71
CA GLY A 286 -21.87 -13.62 -0.93
C GLY A 286 -22.43 -12.43 -0.19
N GLY A 287 -21.59 -11.55 0.38
CA GLY A 287 -22.02 -10.29 0.99
C GLY A 287 -22.69 -9.34 0.00
N LYS A 288 -22.16 -9.22 -1.22
CA LYS A 288 -22.79 -8.40 -2.29
C LYS A 288 -24.11 -9.01 -2.76
N LEU A 289 -24.13 -10.32 -3.02
CA LEU A 289 -25.34 -11.00 -3.45
C LEU A 289 -26.42 -10.93 -2.35
N ALA A 290 -26.06 -11.09 -1.08
CA ALA A 290 -26.97 -10.91 0.07
C ALA A 290 -27.63 -9.54 0.08
N SER A 291 -26.87 -8.47 -0.17
CA SER A 291 -27.42 -7.11 -0.26
C SER A 291 -28.39 -6.93 -1.44
N LYS A 292 -28.15 -7.60 -2.57
CA LYS A 292 -29.01 -7.53 -3.75
C LYS A 292 -30.29 -8.35 -3.61
N LEU A 293 -30.24 -9.47 -2.89
CA LEU A 293 -31.38 -10.36 -2.67
C LEU A 293 -32.19 -10.04 -1.42
N ASN A 294 -31.71 -9.11 -0.59
CA ASN A 294 -32.24 -8.86 0.75
C ASN A 294 -32.33 -10.15 1.59
N LYS A 295 -31.25 -10.94 1.60
CA LYS A 295 -31.12 -12.21 2.33
C LYS A 295 -29.93 -12.16 3.30
N SER A 296 -29.88 -13.10 4.25
CA SER A 296 -28.74 -13.19 5.17
C SER A 296 -27.46 -13.62 4.43
N PRO A 297 -26.28 -13.10 4.81
CA PRO A 297 -25.01 -13.51 4.20
C PRO A 297 -24.76 -15.02 4.26
N GLY A 298 -25.17 -15.68 5.34
CA GLY A 298 -25.03 -17.14 5.50
C GLY A 298 -25.86 -17.93 4.48
N ALA A 299 -27.11 -17.53 4.23
CA ALA A 299 -27.97 -18.19 3.26
C ALA A 299 -27.41 -18.08 1.83
N VAL A 300 -26.93 -16.88 1.48
CA VAL A 300 -26.34 -16.63 0.16
C VAL A 300 -25.00 -17.32 -0.02
N LYS A 301 -24.19 -17.41 1.05
CA LYS A 301 -22.96 -18.20 1.06
C LYS A 301 -23.27 -19.68 0.81
N GLY A 302 -24.27 -20.24 1.47
CA GLY A 302 -24.76 -21.60 1.22
C GLY A 302 -25.20 -21.80 -0.22
N LEU A 303 -25.97 -20.87 -0.78
CA LEU A 303 -26.38 -20.89 -2.18
C LEU A 303 -25.19 -20.89 -3.15
N PHE A 304 -24.17 -20.09 -2.86
CA PHE A 304 -22.97 -20.01 -3.69
C PHE A 304 -22.12 -21.28 -3.60
N LEU A 305 -22.02 -21.89 -2.41
CA LEU A 305 -21.37 -23.19 -2.22
C LEU A 305 -22.12 -24.30 -2.98
N MET A 306 -23.45 -24.29 -2.95
CA MET A 306 -24.27 -25.20 -3.76
C MET A 306 -24.07 -24.96 -5.26
N ALA A 307 -23.90 -23.71 -5.69
CA ALA A 307 -23.58 -23.39 -7.08
C ALA A 307 -22.20 -23.97 -7.50
N ILE A 308 -21.21 -23.92 -6.60
CA ILE A 308 -19.89 -24.51 -6.83
C ILE A 308 -20.01 -26.04 -6.97
N ASP A 309 -20.71 -26.67 -6.03
CA ASP A 309 -20.92 -28.12 -6.02
C ASP A 309 -21.70 -28.60 -7.26
N LYS A 310 -22.74 -27.86 -7.67
CA LYS A 310 -23.55 -28.16 -8.86
C LYS A 310 -22.76 -28.04 -10.17
N GLU A 311 -21.86 -27.06 -10.28
CA GLU A 311 -21.08 -26.84 -11.52
C GLU A 311 -19.82 -27.72 -11.58
N LEU A 312 -19.17 -27.98 -10.44
CA LEU A 312 -17.82 -28.57 -10.39
C LEU A 312 -17.75 -29.92 -9.65
N GLY A 313 -18.84 -30.36 -9.02
CA GLY A 313 -18.94 -31.58 -8.20
C GLY A 313 -18.35 -31.42 -6.79
N GLU A 314 -18.34 -32.52 -6.03
CA GLU A 314 -17.94 -32.56 -4.61
C GLU A 314 -16.51 -32.06 -4.35
N LEU A 315 -15.61 -32.23 -5.33
CA LEU A 315 -14.23 -31.75 -5.27
C LEU A 315 -14.05 -30.31 -5.78
N GLY A 316 -15.14 -29.64 -6.15
CA GLY A 316 -15.15 -28.29 -6.71
C GLY A 316 -14.37 -27.31 -5.86
N LEU A 317 -14.57 -27.34 -4.53
CA LEU A 317 -13.90 -26.44 -3.59
C LEU A 317 -12.36 -26.51 -3.59
N TYR A 318 -11.78 -27.61 -4.09
CA TYR A 318 -10.33 -27.80 -4.16
C TYR A 318 -9.75 -27.47 -5.54
N THR A 319 -10.60 -27.35 -6.57
CA THR A 319 -10.15 -27.12 -7.95
C THR A 319 -10.61 -25.79 -8.52
N VAL A 320 -11.35 -24.99 -7.75
CA VAL A 320 -11.83 -23.67 -8.17
C VAL A 320 -10.65 -22.74 -8.41
N ASN A 321 -10.72 -22.09 -9.56
CA ASN A 321 -9.87 -20.99 -9.97
C ASN A 321 -10.78 -19.82 -10.38
N LEU A 322 -10.21 -18.66 -10.74
CA LEU A 322 -11.03 -17.48 -11.05
C LEU A 322 -12.00 -17.75 -12.22
N SER A 323 -11.58 -18.47 -13.25
CA SER A 323 -12.40 -18.79 -14.41
C SER A 323 -13.56 -19.72 -14.08
N LYS A 324 -13.31 -20.77 -13.28
CA LYS A 324 -14.35 -21.64 -12.74
C LYS A 324 -15.30 -20.89 -11.82
N LEU A 325 -14.81 -19.93 -11.04
CA LEU A 325 -15.68 -19.12 -10.19
C LEU A 325 -16.61 -18.23 -11.03
N ILE A 326 -16.11 -17.65 -12.13
CA ILE A 326 -16.93 -16.92 -13.10
C ILE A 326 -17.91 -17.87 -13.80
N LEU A 327 -17.50 -19.10 -14.13
CA LEU A 327 -18.37 -20.16 -14.67
C LEU A 327 -19.55 -20.43 -13.73
N VAL A 328 -19.23 -20.79 -12.48
CA VAL A 328 -20.18 -21.05 -11.39
C VAL A 328 -21.15 -19.88 -11.24
N THR A 329 -20.63 -18.64 -11.27
CA THR A 329 -21.45 -17.44 -11.14
C THR A 329 -22.42 -17.28 -12.31
N ASN A 330 -21.95 -17.45 -13.54
CA ASN A 330 -22.75 -17.22 -14.76
C ASN A 330 -23.74 -18.35 -15.08
N ASN A 331 -23.47 -19.57 -14.64
CA ASN A 331 -24.24 -20.77 -14.94
C ASN A 331 -25.03 -21.23 -13.71
N SER A 332 -24.41 -22.03 -12.85
CA SER A 332 -25.10 -22.67 -11.71
C SER A 332 -25.76 -21.68 -10.76
N LEU A 333 -25.09 -20.58 -10.40
CA LEU A 333 -25.69 -19.59 -9.50
C LEU A 333 -26.87 -18.88 -10.17
N LYS A 334 -26.75 -18.51 -11.46
CA LYS A 334 -27.84 -17.92 -12.23
C LYS A 334 -29.06 -18.82 -12.25
N ASN A 335 -28.87 -20.10 -12.56
CA ASN A 335 -29.95 -21.08 -12.61
C ASN A 335 -30.58 -21.26 -11.23
N LEU A 336 -29.78 -21.39 -10.17
CA LEU A 336 -30.29 -21.47 -8.80
C LEU A 336 -31.12 -20.24 -8.40
N LEU A 337 -30.70 -19.03 -8.80
CA LEU A 337 -31.48 -17.82 -8.56
C LEU A 337 -32.80 -17.81 -9.33
N MET A 338 -32.80 -18.31 -10.57
CA MET A 338 -34.03 -18.46 -11.36
C MET A 338 -34.97 -19.52 -10.77
N ASP A 339 -34.42 -20.66 -10.35
CA ASP A 339 -35.18 -21.78 -9.76
C ASP A 339 -35.90 -21.38 -8.47
N ILE A 340 -35.29 -20.50 -7.66
CA ILE A 340 -35.92 -19.96 -6.44
C ILE A 340 -36.79 -18.71 -6.69
N GLY A 341 -37.00 -18.33 -7.96
CA GLY A 341 -37.89 -17.24 -8.36
C GLY A 341 -37.36 -15.83 -8.09
N ILE A 342 -36.04 -15.61 -8.18
CA ILE A 342 -35.46 -14.26 -8.10
C ILE A 342 -35.59 -13.54 -9.45
N ASP A 343 -36.40 -12.49 -9.48
CA ASP A 343 -36.50 -11.59 -10.63
C ASP A 343 -35.17 -10.87 -10.90
N GLY A 344 -34.79 -10.79 -12.18
CA GLY A 344 -33.56 -10.12 -12.59
C GLY A 344 -32.26 -10.89 -12.27
N ALA A 345 -32.34 -12.21 -12.04
CA ALA A 345 -31.19 -13.07 -11.79
C ALA A 345 -30.03 -12.85 -12.77
N GLU A 346 -30.32 -12.69 -14.07
CA GLU A 346 -29.29 -12.44 -15.08
C GLU A 346 -28.52 -11.14 -14.85
N ALA A 347 -29.22 -10.06 -14.49
CA ALA A 347 -28.60 -8.76 -14.24
C ALA A 347 -27.76 -8.79 -12.96
N ILE A 348 -28.24 -9.46 -11.91
CA ILE A 348 -27.51 -9.66 -10.66
C ILE A 348 -26.21 -10.42 -10.91
N VAL A 349 -26.29 -11.55 -11.61
CA VAL A 349 -25.13 -12.39 -11.94
C VAL A 349 -24.12 -11.66 -12.81
N ALA A 350 -24.59 -10.93 -13.84
CA ALA A 350 -23.72 -10.15 -14.70
C ALA A 350 -22.99 -9.03 -13.94
N ASP A 351 -23.62 -8.44 -12.92
CA ASP A 351 -22.97 -7.48 -12.04
C ASP A 351 -21.90 -8.12 -11.14
N LEU A 352 -22.20 -9.28 -10.55
CA LEU A 352 -21.23 -10.02 -9.73
C LEU A 352 -20.02 -10.51 -10.53
N ALA A 353 -20.23 -11.03 -11.75
CA ALA A 353 -19.15 -11.44 -12.64
C ALA A 353 -18.25 -10.26 -13.02
N ARG A 354 -18.85 -9.10 -13.34
CA ARG A 354 -18.08 -7.85 -13.58
C ARG A 354 -17.29 -7.43 -12.34
N ASP A 355 -17.86 -7.56 -11.16
CA ASP A 355 -17.17 -7.25 -9.90
C ASP A 355 -16.01 -8.20 -9.61
N LEU A 356 -16.15 -9.50 -9.89
CA LEU A 356 -15.05 -10.47 -9.79
C LEU A 356 -13.87 -10.05 -10.68
N VAL A 357 -14.14 -9.74 -11.95
CA VAL A 357 -13.12 -9.29 -12.91
C VAL A 357 -12.51 -7.95 -12.48
N LYS A 358 -13.35 -6.97 -12.11
CA LYS A 358 -12.89 -5.64 -11.69
C LYS A 358 -11.97 -5.69 -10.47
N ASN A 359 -12.21 -6.63 -9.56
CA ASN A 359 -11.44 -6.79 -8.34
C ASN A 359 -10.40 -7.92 -8.42
N GLN A 360 -10.14 -8.50 -9.60
CA GLN A 360 -9.26 -9.66 -9.76
C GLN A 360 -7.88 -9.46 -9.11
N SER A 361 -7.22 -8.33 -9.34
CA SER A 361 -5.88 -8.06 -8.77
C SER A 361 -5.87 -8.06 -7.24
N LEU A 362 -6.96 -7.58 -6.63
CA LEU A 362 -7.12 -7.57 -5.18
C LEU A 362 -7.45 -8.96 -4.64
N LEU A 363 -8.31 -9.71 -5.34
CA LEU A 363 -8.64 -11.08 -4.99
C LEU A 363 -7.40 -11.99 -5.12
N LEU A 364 -6.57 -11.75 -6.14
CA LEU A 364 -5.29 -12.44 -6.32
C LEU A 364 -4.27 -12.07 -5.23
N MET A 365 -4.25 -10.82 -4.78
CA MET A 365 -3.47 -10.41 -3.61
C MET A 365 -4.00 -10.97 -2.29
N MET A 366 -5.27 -11.37 -2.21
CA MET A 366 -5.81 -12.12 -1.07
C MET A 366 -5.44 -13.62 -1.16
N SER A 367 -5.17 -14.10 -2.39
CA SER A 367 -4.76 -15.48 -2.72
C SER A 367 -3.25 -15.77 -2.62
N ILE A 368 -2.50 -14.79 -2.17
CA ILE A 368 -1.10 -14.93 -1.74
C ILE A 368 -1.12 -14.65 -0.25
#